data_AF-A0A918CAZ5-F1
#
_entry.id   AF-A0A918CAZ5-F1
#
_cell.length_a   1.000
_cell.length_b   1.000
_cell.length_c   1.000
_cell.angle_alpha   90.00
_cell.angle_beta   90.00
_cell.angle_gamma   90.00
#
_symmetry.space_group_name_H-M   'P 1'
#
loop_
_entity.id
_entity.type
_entity.pdbx_description
1 polymer ?
#
loop_
_entity_poly.entity_id
_entity_poly.type
_entity_poly.pdbx_seq_one_letter_code
_entity_poly.pdbx_strand_id
1 'polypeptide(L)'
;MQQTLDHLADVRKETADTTTRLAAEATKATVKDLTTGLDLFELTRLGATMLFGEIVLKFRSHMDKAAADKAVEAYHQAFSAAATKLKGLERELDEALLSVPTFRAEAARAAAYGARSLNDFKKEHSWQRPESQIPYKYSLDLATEEELYGGHSIDKHVGLTDDQLTQRLRDEATGAGKVDIPAASSFTDLESAQYYTQYNVRTNTAEIDKWLQGPPPPVPGERQDFSVDAVPSGPLGIPAVTGRTAPVVNDQPTPPQDAHGVLTVLKYEPNLDPPFVVLTSMPQ
;
A
#
# COMPACT_ATOMS: atom_id res chain seq x y z
N MET A 1 -8.30 -12.29 -14.10
CA MET A 1 -8.03 -11.19 -15.06
C MET A 1 -7.17 -11.67 -16.22
N GLN A 2 -6.06 -12.35 -15.96
CA GLN A 2 -5.14 -12.92 -16.97
C GLN A 2 -5.83 -13.54 -18.20
N GLN A 3 -6.69 -14.55 -18.03
CA GLN A 3 -7.42 -15.19 -19.14
C GLN A 3 -8.19 -14.22 -20.05
N THR A 4 -8.73 -13.12 -19.49
CA THR A 4 -9.47 -12.11 -20.26
C THR A 4 -8.54 -11.24 -21.10
N LEU A 5 -7.36 -10.91 -20.56
CA LEU A 5 -6.34 -10.15 -21.29
C LEU A 5 -5.66 -11.03 -22.36
N ASP A 6 -5.42 -12.30 -22.06
CA ASP A 6 -4.89 -13.28 -23.01
C ASP A 6 -5.84 -13.45 -24.19
N HIS A 7 -7.14 -13.63 -23.91
CA HIS A 7 -8.16 -13.70 -24.97
C HIS A 7 -8.23 -12.43 -25.83
N LEU A 8 -8.15 -11.24 -25.23
CA LEU A 8 -8.10 -9.98 -25.98
C LEU A 8 -6.86 -9.91 -26.88
N ALA A 9 -5.70 -10.37 -26.40
CA ALA A 9 -4.48 -10.41 -27.18
C ALA A 9 -4.60 -11.37 -28.38
N ASP A 10 -5.22 -12.53 -28.18
CA ASP A 10 -5.49 -13.49 -29.24
C ASP A 10 -6.44 -12.93 -30.31
N VAL A 11 -7.57 -12.35 -29.91
CA VAL A 11 -8.54 -11.74 -30.84
C VAL A 11 -7.92 -10.57 -31.60
N ARG A 12 -7.06 -9.77 -30.96
CA ARG A 12 -6.31 -8.70 -31.64
C ARG A 12 -5.43 -9.28 -32.75
N LYS A 13 -4.69 -10.36 -32.45
CA LYS A 13 -3.81 -11.01 -33.40
C LYS A 13 -4.60 -11.59 -34.57
N GLU A 14 -5.68 -12.32 -34.30
CA GLU A 14 -6.57 -12.88 -35.31
C GLU A 14 -7.18 -11.80 -36.21
N THR A 15 -7.56 -10.66 -35.64
CA THR A 15 -8.08 -9.51 -36.39
C THR A 15 -7.03 -8.93 -37.32
N ALA A 16 -5.79 -8.76 -36.84
CA ALA A 16 -4.68 -8.29 -37.66
C ALA A 16 -4.37 -9.27 -38.80
N ASP A 17 -4.28 -10.57 -38.51
CA ASP A 17 -4.02 -11.61 -39.51
C ASP A 17 -5.14 -11.67 -40.57
N THR A 18 -6.40 -11.59 -40.13
CA THR A 18 -7.56 -11.62 -41.02
C THR A 18 -7.62 -10.40 -41.93
N THR A 19 -7.52 -9.19 -41.36
CA THR A 19 -7.55 -7.95 -42.16
C THR A 19 -6.37 -7.84 -43.12
N THR A 20 -5.17 -8.27 -42.71
CA THR A 20 -3.99 -8.34 -43.58
C THR A 20 -4.21 -9.30 -44.74
N ARG A 21 -4.71 -10.51 -44.46
CA ARG A 21 -5.00 -11.50 -45.49
C ARG A 21 -6.04 -11.00 -46.48
N LEU A 22 -7.15 -10.45 -46.01
CA LEU A 22 -8.22 -9.91 -46.86
C LEU A 22 -7.74 -8.74 -47.74
N ALA A 23 -6.90 -7.85 -47.19
CA ALA A 23 -6.30 -6.77 -47.97
C ALA A 23 -5.35 -7.30 -49.06
N ALA A 24 -4.55 -8.34 -48.75
CA ALA A 24 -3.66 -8.96 -49.71
C ALA A 24 -4.43 -9.68 -50.83
N GLU A 25 -5.51 -10.38 -50.50
CA GLU A 25 -6.41 -11.03 -51.46
C GLU A 25 -7.07 -10.01 -52.39
N ALA A 26 -7.64 -8.94 -51.82
CA ALA A 26 -8.24 -7.86 -52.61
C ALA A 26 -7.21 -7.17 -53.53
N THR A 27 -6.00 -6.91 -53.03
CA THR A 27 -4.91 -6.32 -53.83
C THR A 27 -4.55 -7.21 -55.02
N LYS A 28 -4.36 -8.52 -54.78
CA LYS A 28 -4.04 -9.48 -55.85
C LYS A 28 -5.13 -9.53 -56.90
N ALA A 29 -6.40 -9.53 -56.49
CA ALA A 29 -7.54 -9.50 -57.40
C ALA A 29 -7.58 -8.20 -58.22
N THR A 30 -7.40 -7.04 -57.58
CA THR A 30 -7.34 -5.74 -58.28
C THR A 30 -6.22 -5.69 -59.30
N VAL A 31 -5.01 -6.15 -58.94
CA VAL A 31 -3.88 -6.18 -59.87
C VAL A 31 -4.19 -7.08 -61.06
N LYS A 32 -4.78 -8.26 -60.83
CA LYS A 32 -5.19 -9.16 -61.92
C LYS A 32 -6.21 -8.47 -62.84
N ASP A 33 -7.26 -7.88 -62.30
CA ASP A 33 -8.32 -7.24 -63.09
C ASP A 33 -7.86 -5.97 -63.82
N LEU A 34 -6.81 -5.31 -63.34
CA LEU A 34 -6.18 -4.16 -64.01
C LEU A 34 -5.14 -4.56 -65.06
N THR A 35 -4.60 -5.77 -65.01
CA THR A 35 -3.52 -6.23 -65.92
C THR A 35 -4.01 -7.22 -66.98
N THR A 36 -5.21 -7.79 -66.81
CA THR A 36 -5.77 -8.73 -67.78
C THR A 36 -6.31 -7.96 -69.00
N GLY A 37 -5.58 -8.04 -70.13
CA GLY A 37 -6.03 -7.52 -71.43
C GLY A 37 -5.38 -6.20 -71.90
N LEU A 38 -4.34 -5.69 -71.23
CA LEU A 38 -3.66 -4.44 -71.61
C LEU A 38 -2.29 -4.71 -72.28
N ASP A 39 -1.95 -3.93 -73.32
CA ASP A 39 -0.59 -3.76 -73.83
C ASP A 39 0.19 -2.76 -72.94
N LEU A 40 1.52 -2.88 -72.90
CA LEU A 40 2.47 -2.02 -72.16
C LEU A 40 2.25 -0.52 -72.40
N PHE A 41 1.73 -0.17 -73.59
CA PHE A 41 1.40 1.19 -74.01
C PHE A 41 0.09 1.73 -73.41
N GLU A 42 -0.87 0.88 -73.07
CA GLU A 42 -2.09 1.29 -72.37
C GLU A 42 -1.82 1.47 -70.87
N LEU A 43 -0.98 0.62 -70.29
CA LEU A 43 -0.55 0.68 -68.89
C LEU A 43 0.15 2.01 -68.54
N THR A 44 0.89 2.59 -69.50
CA THR A 44 1.57 3.89 -69.36
C THR A 44 0.64 5.09 -69.52
N ARG A 45 -0.47 4.96 -70.27
CA ARG A 45 -1.48 6.01 -70.47
C ARG A 45 -2.46 6.13 -69.29
N LEU A 46 -2.69 5.03 -68.57
CA LEU A 46 -3.45 4.97 -67.32
C LEU A 46 -2.80 5.76 -66.15
N GLY A 47 -1.50 6.08 -66.23
CA GLY A 47 -0.72 6.59 -65.10
C GLY A 47 -0.96 8.04 -64.65
N ALA A 48 -1.71 8.88 -65.37
CA ALA A 48 -1.56 10.33 -65.17
C ALA A 48 -2.57 11.03 -64.24
N THR A 49 -3.82 10.59 -64.02
CA THR A 49 -4.71 11.23 -63.00
C THR A 49 -6.09 10.59 -62.80
N MET A 50 -6.61 9.77 -63.72
CA MET A 50 -7.97 9.17 -63.60
C MET A 50 -8.02 7.81 -62.89
N LEU A 51 -6.89 7.13 -62.71
CA LEU A 51 -6.87 5.74 -62.25
C LEU A 51 -7.10 5.52 -60.77
N PHE A 52 -6.76 6.51 -59.94
CA PHE A 52 -6.82 6.29 -58.50
C PHE A 52 -8.25 5.96 -58.04
N GLY A 53 -9.25 6.67 -58.57
CA GLY A 53 -10.65 6.38 -58.30
C GLY A 53 -11.06 4.97 -58.76
N GLU A 54 -10.65 4.56 -59.97
CA GLU A 54 -10.96 3.24 -60.52
C GLU A 54 -10.26 2.10 -59.75
N ILE A 55 -8.97 2.27 -59.41
CA ILE A 55 -8.22 1.33 -58.57
C ILE A 55 -8.90 1.17 -57.21
N VAL A 56 -9.27 2.27 -56.56
CA VAL A 56 -9.94 2.24 -55.25
C VAL A 56 -11.31 1.57 -55.35
N LEU A 57 -12.09 1.83 -56.40
CA LEU A 57 -13.39 1.19 -56.62
C LEU A 57 -13.25 -0.31 -56.88
N LYS A 58 -12.29 -0.74 -57.72
CA LYS A 58 -12.02 -2.16 -57.99
C LYS A 58 -11.48 -2.89 -56.76
N PHE A 59 -10.58 -2.26 -56.01
CA PHE A 59 -10.12 -2.79 -54.73
C PHE A 59 -11.27 -3.00 -53.75
N ARG A 60 -12.13 -2.00 -53.60
CA ARG A 60 -13.33 -2.11 -52.75
C ARG A 60 -14.28 -3.21 -53.20
N SER A 61 -14.44 -3.44 -54.50
CA SER A 61 -15.30 -4.53 -55.00
C SER A 61 -14.74 -5.93 -54.75
N HIS A 62 -13.42 -6.08 -54.58
CA HIS A 62 -12.81 -7.36 -54.22
C HIS A 62 -12.61 -7.56 -52.72
N MET A 63 -12.76 -6.50 -51.94
CA MET A 63 -12.62 -6.58 -50.49
C MET A 63 -13.83 -7.30 -49.88
N ASP A 64 -13.57 -8.37 -49.13
CA ASP A 64 -14.58 -8.97 -48.25
C ASP A 64 -14.79 -8.06 -47.03
N LYS A 65 -15.56 -7.01 -47.25
CA LYS A 65 -15.89 -6.02 -46.23
C LYS A 65 -16.62 -6.67 -45.06
N ALA A 66 -17.51 -7.65 -45.31
CA ALA A 66 -18.28 -8.29 -44.25
C ALA A 66 -17.38 -9.09 -43.30
N ALA A 67 -16.38 -9.81 -43.81
CA ALA A 67 -15.41 -10.51 -42.98
C ALA A 67 -14.49 -9.55 -42.22
N ALA A 68 -14.04 -8.45 -42.85
CA ALA A 68 -13.23 -7.43 -42.19
C ALA A 68 -14.01 -6.72 -41.06
N ASP A 69 -15.24 -6.29 -41.33
CA ASP A 69 -16.13 -5.66 -40.34
C ASP A 69 -16.39 -6.63 -39.17
N LYS A 70 -16.63 -7.92 -39.45
CA LYS A 70 -16.82 -8.94 -38.41
C LYS A 70 -15.59 -9.12 -37.52
N ALA A 71 -14.39 -9.14 -38.09
CA ALA A 71 -13.15 -9.26 -37.31
C ALA A 71 -12.93 -8.05 -36.41
N VAL A 72 -13.15 -6.84 -36.94
CA VAL A 72 -13.05 -5.59 -36.17
C VAL A 72 -14.10 -5.53 -35.07
N GLU A 73 -15.34 -5.94 -35.34
CA GLU A 73 -16.41 -6.01 -34.35
C GLU A 73 -16.08 -7.01 -33.22
N ALA A 74 -15.54 -8.19 -33.55
CA ALA A 74 -15.10 -9.16 -32.55
C ALA A 74 -14.00 -8.59 -31.63
N TYR A 75 -13.04 -7.84 -32.20
CA TYR A 75 -12.03 -7.14 -31.41
C TYR A 75 -12.63 -6.05 -30.51
N HIS A 76 -13.57 -5.24 -31.03
CA HIS A 76 -14.26 -4.24 -30.22
C HIS A 76 -15.02 -4.86 -29.05
N GLN A 77 -15.74 -5.95 -29.28
CA GLN A 77 -16.47 -6.67 -28.23
C GLN A 77 -15.52 -7.23 -27.17
N ALA A 78 -14.44 -7.90 -27.58
CA ALA A 78 -13.43 -8.41 -26.66
C ALA A 78 -12.78 -7.28 -25.83
N PHE A 79 -12.47 -6.16 -26.47
CA PHE A 79 -11.89 -4.99 -25.81
C PHE A 79 -12.87 -4.39 -24.78
N SER A 80 -14.11 -4.16 -25.18
CA SER A 80 -15.16 -3.65 -24.29
C SER A 80 -15.41 -4.58 -23.10
N ALA A 81 -15.45 -5.89 -23.32
CA ALA A 81 -15.60 -6.87 -22.24
C ALA A 81 -14.41 -6.84 -21.26
N ALA A 82 -13.18 -6.76 -21.77
CA ALA A 82 -11.98 -6.63 -20.93
C ALA A 82 -11.98 -5.31 -20.13
N ALA A 83 -12.34 -4.20 -20.78
CA ALA A 83 -12.43 -2.89 -20.13
C ALA A 83 -13.49 -2.87 -19.03
N THR A 84 -14.67 -3.43 -19.27
CA THR A 84 -15.72 -3.56 -18.25
C THR A 84 -15.23 -4.39 -17.06
N LYS A 85 -14.53 -5.49 -17.32
CA LYS A 85 -13.99 -6.33 -16.25
C LYS A 85 -12.90 -5.59 -15.45
N LEU A 86 -12.05 -4.82 -16.11
CA LEU A 86 -11.01 -4.02 -15.44
C LEU A 86 -11.62 -2.93 -14.57
N LYS A 87 -12.59 -2.17 -15.09
CA LYS A 87 -13.36 -1.18 -14.32
C LYS A 87 -14.09 -1.81 -13.14
N GLY A 88 -14.61 -3.02 -13.31
CA GLY A 88 -15.25 -3.76 -12.24
C GLY A 88 -14.32 -4.16 -11.08
N LEU A 89 -12.99 -4.00 -11.22
CA LEU A 89 -12.00 -4.23 -10.15
C LEU A 89 -11.49 -2.94 -9.50
N GLU A 90 -11.96 -1.77 -9.95
CA GLU A 90 -11.47 -0.46 -9.47
C GLU A 90 -11.66 -0.33 -7.96
N ARG A 91 -12.83 -0.71 -7.44
CA ARG A 91 -13.14 -0.68 -6.02
C ARG A 91 -12.22 -1.58 -5.19
N GLU A 92 -11.98 -2.80 -5.65
CA GLU A 92 -11.08 -3.74 -4.97
C GLU A 92 -9.63 -3.26 -5.01
N LEU A 93 -9.22 -2.60 -6.10
CA LEU A 93 -7.89 -2.02 -6.23
C LEU A 93 -7.72 -0.80 -5.31
N ASP A 94 -8.72 0.08 -5.24
CA ASP A 94 -8.71 1.23 -4.34
C ASP A 94 -8.61 0.77 -2.88
N GLU A 95 -9.36 -0.26 -2.50
CA GLU A 95 -9.29 -0.85 -1.18
C GLU A 95 -7.91 -1.46 -0.90
N ALA A 96 -7.34 -2.20 -1.86
CA ALA A 96 -6.01 -2.75 -1.72
C ALA A 96 -4.94 -1.67 -1.59
N LEU A 97 -5.05 -0.57 -2.35
CA LEU A 97 -4.12 0.57 -2.31
C LEU A 97 -4.08 1.22 -0.93
N LEU A 98 -5.21 1.33 -0.24
CA LEU A 98 -5.27 1.84 1.12
C LEU A 98 -4.50 0.93 2.10
N SER A 99 -4.61 -0.39 1.93
CA SER A 99 -3.94 -1.36 2.78
C SER A 99 -2.44 -1.54 2.48
N VAL A 100 -1.91 -0.98 1.39
CA VAL A 100 -0.47 -1.11 1.06
C VAL A 100 0.36 -0.34 2.08
N PRO A 101 1.26 -1.01 2.83
CA PRO A 101 2.14 -0.33 3.76
C PRO A 101 2.95 0.77 3.08
N THR A 102 3.13 1.91 3.76
CA THR A 102 4.02 2.94 3.26
C THR A 102 5.46 2.46 3.28
N PHE A 103 6.33 3.09 2.47
CA PHE A 103 7.77 2.83 2.55
C PHE A 103 8.32 3.01 3.97
N ARG A 104 7.82 4.00 4.73
CA ARG A 104 8.28 4.26 6.10
C ARG A 104 7.86 3.14 7.06
N ALA A 105 6.63 2.66 6.93
CA ALA A 105 6.14 1.53 7.72
C ALA A 105 6.95 0.26 7.43
N GLU A 106 7.19 -0.05 6.15
CA GLU A 106 8.00 -1.24 5.78
C GLU A 106 9.46 -1.11 6.16
N ALA A 107 10.06 0.08 6.00
CA ALA A 107 11.43 0.32 6.46
C ALA A 107 11.55 0.14 7.98
N ALA A 108 10.57 0.62 8.75
CA ALA A 108 10.53 0.44 10.19
C ALA A 108 10.36 -1.04 10.58
N ARG A 109 9.42 -1.74 9.94
CA ARG A 109 9.21 -3.18 10.13
C ARG A 109 10.48 -3.97 9.82
N ALA A 110 11.12 -3.71 8.67
CA ALA A 110 12.36 -4.37 8.28
C ALA A 110 13.50 -4.11 9.29
N ALA A 111 13.62 -2.88 9.80
CA ALA A 111 14.59 -2.55 10.84
C ALA A 111 14.30 -3.29 12.15
N ALA A 112 13.03 -3.42 12.54
CA ALA A 112 12.63 -4.16 13.73
C ALA A 112 12.99 -5.66 13.64
N TYR A 113 12.58 -6.34 12.55
CA TYR A 113 12.95 -7.74 12.33
C TYR A 113 14.47 -7.91 12.19
N GLY A 114 15.15 -6.95 11.57
CA GLY A 114 16.61 -6.90 11.53
C GLY A 114 17.21 -6.88 12.94
N ALA A 115 16.76 -5.96 13.79
CA ALA A 115 17.23 -5.84 15.17
C ALA A 115 16.93 -7.10 16.00
N ARG A 116 15.72 -7.67 15.89
CA ARG A 116 15.35 -8.94 16.53
C ARG A 116 16.22 -10.11 16.05
N SER A 117 16.55 -10.15 14.76
CA SER A 117 17.40 -11.20 14.19
C SER A 117 18.84 -11.16 14.70
N LEU A 118 19.35 -9.97 15.07
CA LEU A 118 20.70 -9.83 15.65
C LEU A 118 20.82 -10.48 17.04
N ASN A 119 19.70 -10.77 17.70
CA ASN A 119 19.66 -11.58 18.92
C ASN A 119 18.84 -12.87 18.75
N ASP A 120 18.79 -13.42 17.53
CA ASP A 120 18.12 -14.69 17.21
C ASP A 120 16.66 -14.79 17.70
N PHE A 121 15.95 -13.66 17.76
CA PHE A 121 14.58 -13.57 18.31
C PHE A 121 14.43 -14.12 19.74
N LYS A 122 15.51 -14.14 20.53
CA LYS A 122 15.45 -14.53 21.94
C LYS A 122 14.46 -13.66 22.70
N LYS A 123 13.93 -14.24 23.78
CA LYS A 123 12.97 -13.60 24.69
C LYS A 123 13.68 -12.84 25.82
N GLU A 124 14.63 -12.01 25.42
CA GLU A 124 15.45 -11.18 26.30
C GLU A 124 15.67 -9.80 25.64
N HIS A 125 15.99 -8.80 26.45
CA HIS A 125 16.38 -7.48 25.93
C HIS A 125 17.68 -7.58 25.15
N SER A 126 17.72 -6.91 24.00
CA SER A 126 18.95 -6.82 23.22
C SER A 126 20.03 -6.05 23.99
N TRP A 127 21.29 -6.41 23.76
CA TRP A 127 22.45 -5.63 24.22
C TRP A 127 22.66 -4.36 23.38
N GLN A 128 22.01 -4.27 22.22
CA GLN A 128 22.02 -3.08 21.38
C GLN A 128 21.07 -2.06 21.98
N ARG A 129 21.63 -1.06 22.65
CA ARG A 129 20.88 0.06 23.20
C ARG A 129 21.28 1.32 22.44
N PRO A 130 20.32 2.16 22.03
CA PRO A 130 20.63 3.42 21.35
C PRO A 130 21.30 4.43 22.29
N GLU A 131 21.23 4.22 23.61
CA GLU A 131 21.84 5.10 24.61
C GLU A 131 22.35 4.38 25.87
N SER A 132 23.05 5.15 26.72
CA SER A 132 23.57 4.72 28.01
C SER A 132 22.48 4.67 29.08
N GLN A 133 22.55 3.68 29.98
CA GLN A 133 21.70 3.59 31.17
C GLN A 133 22.00 4.66 32.25
N ILE A 134 23.04 5.46 32.04
CA ILE A 134 23.39 6.60 32.89
C ILE A 134 23.31 7.86 32.02
N PRO A 135 22.46 8.86 32.36
CA PRO A 135 21.64 8.97 33.58
C PRO A 135 20.27 8.27 33.52
N TYR A 136 19.93 7.60 32.41
CA TYR A 136 18.58 7.08 32.18
C TYR A 136 18.42 5.61 32.57
N LYS A 137 17.80 5.33 33.71
CA LYS A 137 17.62 3.97 34.25
C LYS A 137 17.07 2.97 33.24
N TYR A 138 16.01 3.36 32.53
CA TYR A 138 15.36 2.56 31.52
C TYR A 138 15.71 3.09 30.13
N SER A 139 16.71 2.48 29.51
CA SER A 139 17.07 2.68 28.10
C SER A 139 16.69 1.44 27.30
N LEU A 140 15.89 1.62 26.26
CA LEU A 140 15.28 0.58 25.45
C LEU A 140 15.54 0.86 23.97
N ASP A 141 15.77 -0.20 23.19
CA ASP A 141 15.73 -0.14 21.73
C ASP A 141 14.36 -0.65 21.26
N LEU A 142 13.49 0.25 20.83
CA LEU A 142 12.13 -0.04 20.41
C LEU A 142 12.09 -1.04 19.25
N ALA A 143 13.10 -1.04 18.37
CA ALA A 143 13.19 -2.02 17.28
C ALA A 143 13.33 -3.45 17.83
N THR A 144 13.97 -3.62 18.98
CA THR A 144 14.18 -4.92 19.63
C THR A 144 13.00 -5.36 20.49
N GLU A 145 12.04 -4.48 20.74
CA GLU A 145 10.80 -4.76 21.49
C GLU A 145 9.70 -5.32 20.56
N GLU A 146 9.82 -5.14 19.25
CA GLU A 146 8.83 -5.63 18.30
C GLU A 146 8.73 -7.15 18.35
N GLU A 147 7.53 -7.70 18.51
CA GLU A 147 7.20 -9.10 18.82
C GLU A 147 7.75 -9.66 20.15
N LEU A 148 8.58 -8.90 20.89
CA LEU A 148 9.15 -9.36 22.16
C LEU A 148 8.01 -9.42 23.18
N TYR A 149 7.66 -10.65 23.60
CA TYR A 149 6.48 -10.92 24.45
C TYR A 149 5.15 -10.33 23.91
N GLY A 150 5.03 -10.16 22.59
CA GLY A 150 3.85 -9.63 21.91
C GLY A 150 3.89 -8.12 21.62
N GLY A 151 5.06 -7.49 21.74
CA GLY A 151 5.28 -6.10 21.34
C GLY A 151 4.85 -5.83 19.89
N HIS A 152 4.24 -4.68 19.63
CA HIS A 152 3.71 -4.33 18.30
C HIS A 152 3.66 -2.81 18.05
N SER A 153 4.62 -2.07 18.61
CA SER A 153 4.67 -0.61 18.45
C SER A 153 4.93 -0.24 16.99
N ILE A 154 5.85 -0.95 16.34
CA ILE A 154 6.31 -0.61 15.00
C ILE A 154 5.27 -1.03 13.97
N ASP A 155 4.80 -2.26 14.07
CA ASP A 155 3.82 -2.82 13.14
C ASP A 155 2.51 -2.00 13.08
N LYS A 156 2.04 -1.53 14.24
CA LYS A 156 0.73 -0.87 14.34
C LYS A 156 0.77 0.65 14.38
N HIS A 157 1.92 1.27 14.67
CA HIS A 157 1.96 2.70 15.03
C HIS A 157 3.13 3.46 14.40
N VAL A 158 3.72 2.98 13.30
CA VAL A 158 4.82 3.70 12.63
C VAL A 158 4.58 3.85 11.13
N GLY A 159 4.65 5.09 10.65
CA GLY A 159 4.64 5.41 9.22
C GLY A 159 3.30 5.24 8.50
N LEU A 160 2.17 5.15 9.22
CA LEU A 160 0.84 5.05 8.59
C LEU A 160 0.35 6.41 8.08
N THR A 161 -0.40 6.40 6.98
CA THR A 161 -1.08 7.60 6.47
C THR A 161 -2.38 7.87 7.22
N ASP A 162 -2.89 9.10 7.13
CA ASP A 162 -4.20 9.48 7.64
C ASP A 162 -5.34 8.57 7.11
N ASP A 163 -5.28 8.20 5.83
CA ASP A 163 -6.24 7.28 5.21
C ASP A 163 -6.15 5.87 5.82
N GLN A 164 -4.94 5.39 6.12
CA GLN A 164 -4.72 4.11 6.79
C GLN A 164 -5.19 4.09 8.24
N LEU A 165 -5.02 5.19 8.98
CA LEU A 165 -5.57 5.33 10.32
C LEU A 165 -7.11 5.26 10.29
N THR A 166 -7.71 5.95 9.32
CA THR A 166 -9.16 5.96 9.13
C THR A 166 -9.68 4.58 8.69
N GLN A 167 -8.95 3.90 7.78
CA GLN A 167 -9.24 2.53 7.36
C GLN A 167 -9.20 1.57 8.55
N ARG A 168 -8.19 1.66 9.42
CA ARG A 168 -8.10 0.84 10.63
C ARG A 168 -9.31 1.03 11.56
N LEU A 169 -9.75 2.27 11.77
CA LEU A 169 -10.96 2.53 12.58
C LEU A 169 -12.22 1.94 11.95
N ARG A 170 -12.32 1.97 10.61
CA ARG A 170 -13.42 1.37 9.86
C ARG A 170 -13.40 -0.16 9.97
N ASP A 171 -12.23 -0.77 9.87
CA ASP A 171 -12.07 -2.24 9.87
C ASP A 171 -12.22 -2.84 11.28
N GLU A 172 -11.88 -2.07 12.32
CA GLU A 172 -12.10 -2.40 13.74
C GLU A 172 -13.47 -1.94 14.24
N ALA A 173 -14.40 -1.57 13.34
CA ALA A 173 -15.78 -1.32 13.68
C ALA A 173 -16.58 -2.62 13.71
N THR A 174 -17.32 -2.83 14.80
CA THR A 174 -18.34 -3.89 14.87
C THR A 174 -19.40 -3.70 13.79
N GLY A 175 -20.15 -4.76 13.46
CA GLY A 175 -21.25 -4.70 12.48
C GLY A 175 -22.38 -3.70 12.81
N ALA A 176 -22.38 -3.12 14.02
CA ALA A 176 -23.29 -2.04 14.43
C ALA A 176 -22.71 -0.63 14.20
N GLY A 177 -21.52 -0.50 13.61
CA GLY A 177 -20.83 0.77 13.36
C GLY A 177 -20.10 1.36 14.58
N LYS A 178 -20.06 0.63 15.70
CA LYS A 178 -19.27 1.00 16.88
C LYS A 178 -17.82 0.57 16.69
N VAL A 179 -16.89 1.52 16.79
CA VAL A 179 -15.44 1.27 16.75
C VAL A 179 -14.97 0.66 18.07
N ASP A 180 -14.23 -0.45 18.00
CA ASP A 180 -13.77 -1.18 19.19
C ASP A 180 -12.48 -0.61 19.82
N ILE A 181 -11.77 0.26 19.10
CA ILE A 181 -10.55 0.92 19.57
C ILE A 181 -10.80 2.42 19.83
N PRO A 182 -10.15 3.02 20.85
CA PRO A 182 -10.39 4.43 21.22
C PRO A 182 -9.77 5.42 20.23
N ALA A 183 -8.72 5.02 19.51
CA ALA A 183 -8.07 5.81 18.47
C ALA A 183 -7.19 4.90 17.59
N ALA A 184 -6.84 5.40 16.41
CA ALA A 184 -5.75 4.89 15.58
C ALA A 184 -4.70 5.99 15.42
N SER A 185 -3.45 5.70 15.75
CA SER A 185 -2.38 6.69 15.69
C SER A 185 -1.08 6.10 15.18
N SER A 186 -0.22 6.97 14.65
CA SER A 186 1.07 6.60 14.08
C SER A 186 2.12 7.69 14.28
N PHE A 187 3.29 7.30 14.74
CA PHE A 187 4.51 8.10 14.62
C PHE A 187 4.87 8.30 13.14
N THR A 188 5.62 9.36 12.87
CA THR A 188 6.07 9.71 11.51
C THR A 188 6.98 8.63 10.90
N ASP A 189 7.89 8.09 11.71
CA ASP A 189 8.91 7.11 11.36
C ASP A 189 9.47 6.43 12.63
N LEU A 190 10.35 5.45 12.44
CA LEU A 190 10.95 4.67 13.53
C LEU A 190 11.81 5.52 14.47
N GLU A 191 12.54 6.51 13.94
CA GLU A 191 13.39 7.38 14.75
C GLU A 191 12.54 8.23 15.70
N SER A 192 11.44 8.80 15.19
CA SER A 192 10.46 9.52 15.99
C SER A 192 9.83 8.61 17.05
N ALA A 193 9.44 7.38 16.66
CA ALA A 193 8.85 6.41 17.57
C ALA A 193 9.81 6.05 18.72
N GLN A 194 11.08 5.77 18.40
CA GLN A 194 12.13 5.52 19.38
C GLN A 194 12.30 6.72 20.31
N TYR A 195 12.46 7.91 19.76
CA TYR A 195 12.71 9.12 20.54
C TYR A 195 11.56 9.42 21.51
N TYR A 196 10.32 9.44 21.01
CA TYR A 196 9.15 9.82 21.79
C TYR A 196 8.75 8.75 22.82
N THR A 197 8.90 7.47 22.48
CA THR A 197 8.71 6.37 23.46
C THR A 197 9.72 6.48 24.59
N GLN A 198 10.99 6.70 24.24
CA GLN A 198 12.05 6.80 25.24
C GLN A 198 11.89 8.07 26.10
N TYR A 199 11.41 9.17 25.54
CA TYR A 199 11.03 10.37 26.30
C TYR A 199 9.93 10.07 27.33
N ASN A 200 8.87 9.36 26.92
CA ASN A 200 7.77 9.00 27.80
C ASN A 200 8.23 8.11 28.96
N VAL A 201 9.01 7.07 28.66
CA VAL A 201 9.60 6.16 29.66
C VAL A 201 10.48 6.91 30.66
N ARG A 202 11.34 7.81 30.17
CA ARG A 202 12.22 8.61 31.05
C ARG A 202 11.40 9.52 31.97
N THR A 203 10.42 10.22 31.42
CA THR A 203 9.53 11.12 32.18
C THR A 203 8.77 10.37 33.27
N ASN A 204 8.35 9.14 32.98
CA ASN A 204 7.59 8.29 33.90
C ASN A 204 8.45 7.35 34.77
N THR A 205 9.79 7.50 34.80
CA THR A 205 10.70 6.58 35.53
C THR A 205 10.26 6.33 36.98
N ALA A 206 9.88 7.38 37.70
CA ALA A 206 9.48 7.26 39.11
C ALA A 206 8.16 6.49 39.29
N GLU A 207 7.20 6.65 38.38
CA GLU A 207 5.93 5.94 38.42
C GLU A 207 6.10 4.47 37.96
N ILE A 208 6.98 4.22 36.98
CA ILE A 208 7.38 2.87 36.60
C ILE A 208 8.02 2.16 37.79
N ASP A 209 8.91 2.84 38.53
CA ASP A 209 9.53 2.29 39.73
C ASP A 209 8.51 1.94 40.81
N LYS A 210 7.54 2.82 41.05
CA LYS A 210 6.44 2.57 42.00
C LYS A 210 5.58 1.40 41.55
N TRP A 211 5.28 1.28 40.26
CA TRP A 211 4.54 0.14 39.73
C TRP A 211 5.29 -1.17 39.96
N LEU A 212 6.57 -1.22 39.61
CA LEU A 212 7.40 -2.43 39.75
C LEU A 212 7.64 -2.84 41.22
N GLN A 213 7.60 -1.90 42.17
CA GLN A 213 7.87 -2.13 43.60
C GLN A 213 6.63 -2.09 44.49
N GLY A 214 5.46 -1.70 43.94
CA GLY A 214 4.24 -1.44 44.70
C GLY A 214 3.71 -2.69 45.39
N PRO A 215 2.91 -2.58 46.48
CA PRO A 215 2.18 -3.71 47.06
C PRO A 215 0.75 -3.79 46.48
N PRO A 216 0.35 -4.92 45.84
CA PRO A 216 1.18 -6.05 45.45
C PRO A 216 2.07 -5.73 44.23
N PRO A 217 3.24 -6.38 44.09
CA PRO A 217 4.07 -6.23 42.90
C PRO A 217 3.32 -6.80 41.68
N PRO A 218 3.63 -6.32 40.48
CA PRO A 218 2.95 -6.76 39.27
C PRO A 218 3.16 -8.26 39.05
N VAL A 219 2.15 -8.94 38.53
CA VAL A 219 2.25 -10.35 38.15
C VAL A 219 2.71 -10.50 36.70
N PRO A 220 3.39 -11.60 36.31
CA PRO A 220 3.85 -11.78 34.94
C PRO A 220 2.73 -11.60 33.92
N GLY A 221 2.97 -10.73 32.94
CA GLY A 221 2.03 -10.36 31.89
C GLY A 221 1.04 -9.24 32.24
N GLU A 222 1.07 -8.72 33.48
CA GLU A 222 0.34 -7.51 33.86
C GLU A 222 0.79 -6.32 33.01
N ARG A 223 -0.16 -5.45 32.65
CA ARG A 223 0.07 -4.29 31.79
C ARG A 223 -0.19 -3.02 32.56
N GLN A 224 0.64 -2.01 32.32
CA GLN A 224 0.47 -0.68 32.89
C GLN A 224 0.71 0.39 31.83
N ASP A 225 -0.22 1.33 31.77
CA ASP A 225 -0.19 2.46 30.87
C ASP A 225 0.59 3.61 31.51
N PHE A 226 1.49 4.21 30.73
CA PHE A 226 2.23 5.42 31.09
C PHE A 226 2.14 6.42 29.95
N SER A 227 1.85 7.67 30.28
CA SER A 227 1.63 8.70 29.27
C SER A 227 2.29 10.02 29.62
N VAL A 228 2.51 10.81 28.57
CA VAL A 228 2.75 12.24 28.65
C VAL A 228 1.75 12.94 27.73
N ASP A 229 1.17 14.04 28.20
CA ASP A 229 0.17 14.79 27.42
C ASP A 229 0.81 15.61 26.29
N ALA A 230 2.06 16.02 26.47
CA ALA A 230 2.81 16.77 25.49
C ALA A 230 4.32 16.52 25.63
N VAL A 231 5.01 16.36 24.50
CA VAL A 231 6.47 16.37 24.44
C VAL A 231 6.95 17.78 24.08
N PRO A 232 7.79 18.47 24.88
CA PRO A 232 8.25 19.82 24.56
C PRO A 232 9.27 19.81 23.40
N SER A 233 9.24 20.86 22.58
CA SER A 233 10.17 21.10 21.47
C SER A 233 10.75 22.51 21.52
N GLY A 234 12.04 22.59 21.20
CA GLY A 234 12.79 23.84 21.09
C GLY A 234 12.93 24.63 22.39
N PRO A 235 13.61 25.80 22.34
CA PRO A 235 13.89 26.62 23.53
C PRO A 235 12.64 27.21 24.20
N LEU A 236 11.53 27.30 23.46
CA LEU A 236 10.27 27.90 23.91
C LEU A 236 9.30 26.86 24.50
N GLY A 237 9.64 25.56 24.48
CA GLY A 237 8.82 24.49 25.05
C GLY A 237 7.47 24.29 24.34
N ILE A 238 7.39 24.61 23.05
CA ILE A 238 6.16 24.39 22.26
C ILE A 238 5.99 22.87 22.09
N PRO A 239 4.78 22.31 22.27
CA PRO A 239 4.54 20.89 22.05
C PRO A 239 5.00 20.42 20.66
N ALA A 240 5.84 19.39 20.62
CA ALA A 240 6.22 18.69 19.41
C ALA A 240 4.99 17.98 18.82
N VAL A 241 4.89 17.92 17.49
CA VAL A 241 3.99 16.97 16.84
C VAL A 241 4.65 15.60 16.91
N THR A 242 4.14 14.71 17.76
CA THR A 242 4.69 13.37 17.96
C THR A 242 4.27 12.40 16.85
N GLY A 243 3.15 12.71 16.18
CA GLY A 243 2.64 11.93 15.06
C GLY A 243 1.24 12.36 14.68
N ARG A 244 0.49 11.44 14.10
CA ARG A 244 -0.92 11.62 13.71
C ARG A 244 -1.80 10.72 14.55
N THR A 245 -2.97 11.19 14.95
CA THR A 245 -3.97 10.41 15.69
C THR A 245 -5.36 10.68 15.13
N ALA A 246 -6.15 9.63 14.99
CA ALA A 246 -7.55 9.64 14.62
C ALA A 246 -8.36 9.13 15.81
N PRO A 247 -8.88 10.03 16.67
CA PRO A 247 -9.62 9.61 17.85
C PRO A 247 -11.04 9.16 17.51
N VAL A 248 -11.61 8.32 18.37
CA VAL A 248 -13.02 7.95 18.35
C VAL A 248 -13.76 8.76 19.41
N VAL A 249 -14.76 9.53 18.97
CA VAL A 249 -15.59 10.38 19.84
C VAL A 249 -17.04 9.97 19.65
N ASN A 250 -17.72 9.63 20.75
CA ASN A 250 -19.11 9.14 20.73
C ASN A 250 -19.31 7.95 19.77
N ASP A 251 -18.42 6.95 19.86
CA ASP A 251 -18.40 5.76 18.99
C ASP A 251 -18.20 6.05 17.49
N GLN A 252 -17.81 7.27 17.11
CA GLN A 252 -17.57 7.67 15.72
C GLN A 252 -16.10 8.04 15.49
N PRO A 253 -15.47 7.58 14.38
CA PRO A 253 -14.13 8.01 14.01
C PRO A 253 -14.13 9.50 13.66
N THR A 254 -13.10 10.20 14.08
CA THR A 254 -12.87 11.61 13.71
C THR A 254 -11.68 11.73 12.77
N PRO A 255 -11.58 12.82 11.97
CA PRO A 255 -10.46 13.02 11.07
C PRO A 255 -9.12 13.00 11.81
N PRO A 256 -8.07 12.42 11.21
CA PRO A 256 -6.73 12.45 11.79
C PRO A 256 -6.25 13.88 12.03
N GLN A 257 -5.59 14.08 13.17
CA GLN A 257 -5.05 15.35 13.63
C GLN A 257 -3.65 15.15 14.20
N ASP A 258 -2.94 16.26 14.42
CA ASP A 258 -1.64 16.22 15.08
C ASP A 258 -1.79 15.72 16.51
N ALA A 259 -0.95 14.73 16.86
CA ALA A 259 -0.77 14.26 18.22
C ALA A 259 0.43 14.96 18.85
N HIS A 260 0.38 15.17 20.15
CA HIS A 260 1.45 15.85 20.90
C HIS A 260 1.94 15.03 22.10
N GLY A 261 1.11 14.10 22.57
CA GLY A 261 1.45 13.19 23.64
C GLY A 261 1.97 11.86 23.13
N VAL A 262 2.29 10.99 24.09
CA VAL A 262 2.68 9.60 23.86
C VAL A 262 2.04 8.75 24.94
N LEU A 263 1.44 7.64 24.54
CA LEU A 263 1.00 6.57 25.42
C LEU A 263 1.90 5.35 25.16
N THR A 264 2.49 4.81 26.22
CA THR A 264 3.28 3.59 26.19
C THR A 264 2.69 2.60 27.18
N VAL A 265 2.37 1.40 26.70
CA VAL A 265 1.89 0.29 27.52
C VAL A 265 3.08 -0.62 27.79
N LEU A 266 3.47 -0.71 29.06
CA LEU A 266 4.49 -1.65 29.51
C LEU A 266 3.83 -2.95 29.96
N LYS A 267 4.48 -4.07 29.70
CA LYS A 267 4.03 -5.39 30.15
C LYS A 267 5.11 -6.00 31.04
N TYR A 268 4.76 -6.35 32.26
CA TYR A 268 5.68 -6.89 33.25
C TYR A 268 6.14 -8.29 32.86
N GLU A 269 7.45 -8.50 32.82
CA GLU A 269 8.08 -9.78 32.52
C GLU A 269 9.31 -9.91 33.44
N PRO A 270 9.21 -10.67 34.56
CA PRO A 270 10.21 -10.62 35.64
C PRO A 270 11.59 -11.16 35.26
N ASN A 271 11.69 -11.89 34.14
CA ASN A 271 12.93 -12.48 33.66
C ASN A 271 13.76 -11.52 32.78
N LEU A 272 13.29 -10.29 32.58
CA LEU A 272 13.96 -9.26 31.79
C LEU A 272 14.68 -8.25 32.69
N ASP A 273 15.66 -7.54 32.12
CA ASP A 273 16.31 -6.39 32.75
C ASP A 273 16.36 -5.18 31.79
N PRO A 274 15.46 -4.19 31.93
CA PRO A 274 14.47 -4.05 32.99
C PRO A 274 13.31 -5.08 32.91
N PRO A 275 12.57 -5.34 34.00
CA PRO A 275 11.59 -6.43 34.09
C PRO A 275 10.25 -6.14 33.40
N PHE A 276 10.30 -5.55 32.22
CA PHE A 276 9.15 -5.28 31.37
C PHE A 276 9.56 -5.18 29.90
N VAL A 277 8.58 -5.28 29.00
CA VAL A 277 8.71 -4.95 27.58
C VAL A 277 7.84 -3.75 27.22
N VAL A 278 8.16 -3.08 26.12
CA VAL A 278 7.22 -2.14 25.49
C VAL A 278 6.22 -2.95 24.66
N LEU A 279 5.03 -3.17 25.21
CA LEU A 279 3.99 -3.93 24.50
C LEU A 279 3.47 -3.14 23.30
N THR A 280 3.20 -1.86 23.50
CA THR A 280 2.88 -0.93 22.42
C THR A 280 3.21 0.49 22.87
N SER A 281 3.53 1.34 21.92
CA SER A 281 3.74 2.76 22.10
C SER A 281 3.16 3.50 20.91
N MET A 282 2.47 4.60 21.17
CA MET A 282 1.72 5.31 20.14
C MET A 282 1.52 6.78 20.48
N PRO A 283 1.36 7.67 19.48
CA PRO A 283 0.94 9.04 19.73
C PRO A 283 -0.48 9.11 20.32
N GLN A 284 -0.74 10.13 21.14
CA GLN A 284 -2.07 10.46 21.68
C GLN A 284 -2.38 11.94 21.56
#